data_AF-A0A0R2MC66-F1
#
_entry.id   AF-A0A0R2MC66-F1
#
_cell.length_a   1.000
_cell.length_b   1.000
_cell.length_c   1.000
_cell.angle_alpha   90.00
_cell.angle_beta   90.00
_cell.angle_gamma   90.00
#
_symmetry.space_group_name_H-M   'P 1'
#
loop_
_entity.id
_entity.type
_entity.pdbx_description
1 polymer ?
#
loop_
_entity_poly.entity_id
_entity_poly.type
_entity_poly.pdbx_seq_one_letter_code
_entity_poly.pdbx_strand_id
1 'polypeptide(L)'
;MNKNKELTIMKIMIIGATGMAGSAITSAALERNHTVIAIGRSTEKLATLPTNPNLTTRAVDAFQLTASDLQAVDVVVDAMASRPDQAYLHVDLATKLVALTRNQTSPRLVFILGAGSLTTGDDAHLFVKDIESDPANAPFVAIPQNQLAELTFLKTVTNVDWVGISPAADFHAGPAVPAILGTDQLLVNAAGVSATNSGTMAATVLDEIEQPKHHQSRFTVANK
;
A
#
# COMPACT_ATOMS: atom_id res chain seq x y z
N MET A 1 -31.12 -10.62 -9.83
CA MET A 1 -30.52 -10.35 -11.15
C MET A 1 -29.06 -9.99 -10.93
N ASN A 2 -28.17 -10.97 -10.95
CA ASN A 2 -26.73 -10.73 -10.94
C ASN A 2 -26.35 -10.23 -12.33
N LYS A 3 -26.14 -8.93 -12.49
CA LYS A 3 -25.31 -8.44 -13.59
C LYS A 3 -23.93 -9.02 -13.32
N ASN A 4 -23.49 -9.94 -14.17
CA ASN A 4 -22.08 -10.31 -14.29
C ASN A 4 -21.31 -9.00 -14.45
N LYS A 5 -20.69 -8.56 -13.35
CA LYS A 5 -19.90 -7.35 -13.31
C LYS A 5 -18.60 -7.75 -13.98
N GLU A 6 -18.43 -7.35 -15.24
CA GLU A 6 -17.18 -7.55 -15.97
C GLU A 6 -16.07 -6.90 -15.13
N LEU A 7 -15.24 -7.72 -14.50
CA LEU A 7 -14.03 -7.24 -13.83
C LEU A 7 -13.16 -6.63 -14.92
N THR A 8 -12.88 -5.33 -14.81
CA THR A 8 -11.98 -4.67 -15.74
C THR A 8 -10.57 -5.19 -15.47
N ILE A 9 -10.02 -5.96 -16.41
CA ILE A 9 -8.64 -6.46 -16.30
C ILE A 9 -7.69 -5.26 -16.41
N MET A 10 -6.92 -5.01 -15.35
CA MET A 10 -5.94 -3.94 -15.29
C MET A 10 -4.51 -4.48 -15.45
N LYS A 11 -3.61 -3.58 -15.84
CA LYS A 11 -2.17 -3.75 -15.75
C LYS A 11 -1.65 -3.00 -14.53
N ILE A 12 -1.06 -3.72 -13.58
CA ILE A 12 -0.69 -3.22 -12.26
C ILE A 12 0.82 -3.33 -12.07
N MET A 13 1.49 -2.21 -11.81
CA MET A 13 2.88 -2.22 -11.34
C MET A 13 2.88 -2.30 -9.81
N ILE A 14 3.63 -3.24 -9.24
CA ILE A 14 3.76 -3.39 -7.78
C ILE A 14 5.22 -3.16 -7.39
N ILE A 15 5.48 -2.07 -6.68
CA ILE A 15 6.78 -1.74 -6.11
C ILE A 15 6.90 -2.40 -4.75
N GLY A 16 8.06 -3.01 -4.47
CA GLY A 16 8.24 -3.81 -3.26
C GLY A 16 7.54 -5.17 -3.35
N ALA A 17 7.37 -5.72 -4.56
CA ALA A 17 6.58 -6.91 -4.83
C ALA A 17 7.04 -8.18 -4.08
N THR A 18 8.27 -8.23 -3.58
CA THR A 18 8.81 -9.37 -2.81
C THR A 18 8.66 -9.22 -1.30
N GLY A 19 8.16 -8.07 -0.83
CA GLY A 19 7.82 -7.84 0.58
C GLY A 19 6.50 -8.51 0.96
N MET A 20 6.17 -8.46 2.25
CA MET A 20 4.97 -9.11 2.79
C MET A 20 3.67 -8.61 2.13
N ALA A 21 3.48 -7.29 2.05
CA ALA A 21 2.30 -6.72 1.39
C ALA A 21 2.36 -6.91 -0.13
N GLY A 22 3.49 -6.56 -0.75
CA GLY A 22 3.66 -6.62 -2.21
C GLY A 22 3.46 -8.02 -2.79
N SER A 23 3.92 -9.07 -2.10
CA SER A 23 3.75 -10.45 -2.56
C SER A 23 2.30 -10.92 -2.43
N ALA A 24 1.61 -10.56 -1.35
CA ALA A 24 0.18 -10.84 -1.18
C ALA A 24 -0.66 -10.11 -2.25
N ILE A 25 -0.37 -8.84 -2.53
CA ILE A 25 -1.03 -8.04 -3.56
C ILE A 25 -0.76 -8.64 -4.95
N THR A 26 0.48 -9.07 -5.21
CA THR A 26 0.84 -9.75 -6.48
C THR A 26 0.01 -11.01 -6.68
N SER A 27 -0.05 -11.90 -5.68
CA SER A 27 -0.84 -13.13 -5.77
C SER A 27 -2.33 -12.84 -5.99
N ALA A 28 -2.92 -11.94 -5.19
CA ALA A 28 -4.32 -11.58 -5.31
C ALA A 28 -4.66 -10.95 -6.68
N ALA A 29 -3.79 -10.09 -7.21
CA ALA A 29 -3.97 -9.51 -8.53
C ALA A 29 -3.97 -10.58 -9.65
N LEU A 30 -3.05 -11.54 -9.57
CA LEU A 30 -2.96 -12.65 -10.53
C LEU A 30 -4.19 -13.58 -10.43
N GLU A 31 -4.67 -13.87 -9.22
CA GLU A 31 -5.90 -14.65 -8.98
C GLU A 31 -7.14 -13.99 -9.59
N ARG A 32 -7.16 -12.65 -9.65
CA ARG A 32 -8.21 -11.85 -10.31
C ARG A 32 -7.94 -11.58 -11.80
N ASN A 33 -6.97 -12.30 -12.39
CA ASN A 33 -6.57 -12.24 -13.80
C ASN A 33 -5.98 -10.91 -14.27
N HIS A 34 -5.57 -10.02 -13.37
CA HIS A 34 -4.82 -8.82 -13.75
C HIS A 34 -3.43 -9.14 -14.28
N THR A 35 -2.89 -8.26 -15.10
CA THR A 35 -1.49 -8.32 -15.54
C THR A 35 -0.63 -7.57 -14.53
N VAL A 36 0.43 -8.21 -14.03
CA VAL A 36 1.28 -7.63 -12.98
C VAL A 36 2.70 -7.42 -13.50
N ILE A 37 3.24 -6.23 -13.26
CA ILE A 37 4.67 -5.94 -13.33
C ILE A 37 5.20 -5.83 -11.90
N ALA A 38 5.87 -6.89 -11.43
CA ALA A 38 6.48 -6.94 -10.11
C ALA A 38 7.86 -6.29 -10.12
N ILE A 39 8.01 -5.21 -9.36
CA ILE A 39 9.26 -4.45 -9.21
C ILE A 39 9.92 -4.80 -7.87
N GLY A 40 11.19 -5.18 -7.94
CA GLY A 40 12.02 -5.48 -6.77
C GLY A 40 13.50 -5.35 -7.09
N ARG A 41 14.35 -5.33 -6.05
CA ARG A 41 15.80 -5.15 -6.23
C ARG A 41 16.58 -6.45 -6.47
N SER A 42 16.02 -7.59 -6.08
CA SER A 42 16.69 -8.89 -6.15
C SER A 42 15.95 -9.81 -7.13
N THR A 43 16.64 -10.22 -8.19
CA THR A 43 16.14 -11.21 -9.16
C THR A 43 15.80 -12.52 -8.47
N GLU A 44 16.61 -12.96 -7.52
CA GLU A 44 16.41 -14.20 -6.75
C GLU A 44 15.11 -14.15 -5.95
N LYS A 45 14.84 -13.06 -5.24
CA LYS A 45 13.57 -12.88 -4.51
C LYS A 45 12.38 -12.72 -5.45
N LEU A 46 12.55 -12.07 -6.61
CA LEU A 46 11.48 -11.97 -7.60
C LEU A 46 11.12 -13.35 -8.18
N ALA A 47 12.09 -14.25 -8.31
CA ALA A 47 11.87 -15.62 -8.77
C ALA A 47 11.08 -16.49 -7.77
N THR A 48 10.88 -16.05 -6.52
CA THR A 48 10.04 -16.76 -5.54
C THR A 48 8.55 -16.37 -5.64
N LEU A 49 8.20 -15.40 -6.49
CA LEU A 49 6.80 -15.06 -6.78
C LEU A 49 6.12 -16.18 -7.59
N PRO A 50 4.77 -16.27 -7.59
CA PRO A 50 4.06 -17.31 -8.32
C PRO A 50 4.38 -17.29 -9.82
N THR A 51 4.61 -18.47 -10.41
CA THR A 51 4.71 -18.60 -11.87
C THR A 51 3.33 -18.39 -12.50
N ASN A 52 3.17 -17.32 -13.28
CA ASN A 52 1.92 -16.99 -13.94
C ASN A 52 2.21 -16.26 -15.27
N PRO A 53 1.51 -16.57 -16.39
CA PRO A 53 1.72 -15.90 -17.68
C PRO A 53 1.42 -14.40 -17.64
N ASN A 54 0.61 -13.94 -16.69
CA ASN A 54 0.27 -12.53 -16.49
C ASN A 54 1.26 -11.81 -15.57
N LEU A 55 2.31 -12.48 -15.09
CA LEU A 55 3.35 -11.88 -14.26
C LEU A 55 4.63 -11.59 -15.07
N THR A 56 5.05 -10.33 -15.06
CA THR A 56 6.40 -9.93 -15.49
C THR A 56 7.17 -9.44 -14.27
N THR A 57 8.39 -9.93 -14.06
CA THR A 57 9.27 -9.44 -13.00
C THR A 57 10.34 -8.51 -13.57
N ARG A 58 10.66 -7.44 -12.84
CA ARG A 58 11.72 -6.48 -13.20
C ARG A 58 12.60 -6.20 -11.99
N ALA A 59 13.85 -6.67 -12.07
CA ALA A 59 14.87 -6.40 -11.08
C ALA A 59 15.42 -4.97 -11.27
N VAL A 60 14.76 -3.99 -10.68
CA VAL A 60 15.11 -2.57 -10.80
C VAL A 60 14.85 -1.85 -9.48
N ASP A 61 15.68 -0.86 -9.19
CA ASP A 61 15.41 0.07 -8.08
C ASP A 61 14.22 0.98 -8.45
N ALA A 62 13.25 1.10 -7.54
CA ALA A 62 12.07 1.95 -7.74
C ALA A 62 12.44 3.41 -8.03
N PHE A 63 13.57 3.89 -7.50
CA PHE A 63 14.06 5.24 -7.75
C PHE A 63 14.59 5.45 -9.18
N GLN A 64 14.77 4.37 -9.95
CA GLN A 64 15.15 4.41 -11.37
C GLN A 64 13.94 4.34 -12.31
N LEU A 65 12.71 4.19 -11.79
CA LEU A 65 11.51 4.24 -12.62
C LEU A 65 11.35 5.61 -13.28
N THR A 66 10.91 5.59 -14.53
CA THR A 66 10.68 6.77 -15.37
C THR A 66 9.18 7.03 -15.55
N ALA A 67 8.82 8.21 -16.05
CA ALA A 67 7.42 8.51 -16.38
C ALA A 67 6.84 7.50 -17.41
N SER A 68 7.64 7.11 -18.41
CA SER A 68 7.25 6.13 -19.41
C SER A 68 6.97 4.74 -18.82
N ASP A 69 7.71 4.33 -17.78
CA ASP A 69 7.43 3.09 -17.06
C ASP A 69 6.05 3.13 -16.38
N LEU A 70 5.73 4.25 -15.72
CA LEU A 70 4.47 4.41 -14.98
C LEU A 70 3.28 4.57 -15.94
N GLN A 71 3.42 5.28 -17.06
CA GLN A 71 2.37 5.44 -18.06
C GLN A 71 2.04 4.14 -18.82
N ALA A 72 2.87 3.11 -18.70
CA ALA A 72 2.65 1.82 -19.34
C ALA A 72 1.69 0.91 -18.55
N VAL A 73 1.15 1.36 -17.41
CA VAL A 73 0.25 0.60 -16.52
C VAL A 73 -0.96 1.45 -16.12
N ASP A 74 -2.03 0.81 -15.63
CA ASP A 74 -3.23 1.50 -15.15
C ASP A 74 -3.11 1.91 -13.69
N VAL A 75 -2.38 1.11 -12.91
CA VAL A 75 -2.21 1.29 -11.46
C VAL A 75 -0.76 1.06 -11.08
N VAL A 76 -0.24 1.89 -10.18
CA VAL A 76 1.03 1.69 -9.48
C VAL A 76 0.75 1.54 -7.99
N VAL A 77 1.14 0.40 -7.42
CA VAL A 77 1.04 0.13 -5.99
C VAL A 77 2.43 0.26 -5.38
N ASP A 78 2.61 1.23 -4.49
CA ASP A 78 3.77 1.34 -3.63
C ASP A 78 3.57 0.52 -2.35
N ALA A 79 4.17 -0.67 -2.33
CA ALA A 79 4.25 -1.54 -1.15
C ALA A 79 5.72 -1.63 -0.65
N MET A 80 6.53 -0.60 -0.91
CA MET A 80 7.92 -0.56 -0.44
C MET A 80 7.97 -0.53 1.08
N ALA A 81 8.79 -1.42 1.66
CA ALA A 81 9.22 -1.31 3.03
C ALA A 81 10.66 -0.76 3.07
N SER A 82 10.96 0.03 4.10
CA SER A 82 12.28 0.57 4.36
C SER A 82 12.91 -0.07 5.60
N ARG A 83 14.23 0.08 5.71
CA ARG A 83 14.93 -0.13 6.99
C ARG A 83 14.81 1.15 7.82
N PRO A 84 14.90 1.08 9.17
CA PRO A 84 14.80 2.27 10.01
C PRO A 84 15.79 3.39 9.66
N ASP A 85 17.02 3.06 9.28
CA ASP A 85 18.07 4.00 8.85
C ASP A 85 17.82 4.63 7.47
N GLN A 86 16.82 4.15 6.75
CA GLN A 86 16.40 4.63 5.43
C GLN A 86 14.91 4.95 5.37
N ALA A 87 14.28 5.22 6.52
CA ALA A 87 12.84 5.47 6.60
C ALA A 87 12.39 6.67 5.75
N TYR A 88 13.27 7.63 5.50
CA TYR A 88 13.04 8.78 4.61
C TYR A 88 12.66 8.37 3.17
N LEU A 89 13.04 7.16 2.74
CA LEU A 89 12.73 6.67 1.39
C LEU A 89 11.22 6.53 1.12
N HIS A 90 10.38 6.43 2.16
CA HIS A 90 8.92 6.48 1.99
C HIS A 90 8.47 7.81 1.38
N VAL A 91 8.97 8.93 1.92
CA VAL A 91 8.66 10.27 1.41
C VAL A 91 9.30 10.48 0.04
N ASP A 92 10.56 10.08 -0.13
CA ASP A 92 11.27 10.29 -1.39
C ASP A 92 10.63 9.50 -2.55
N LEU A 93 10.19 8.26 -2.32
CA LEU A 93 9.52 7.50 -3.36
C LEU A 93 8.14 8.09 -3.67
N ALA A 94 7.34 8.43 -2.66
CA ALA A 94 6.03 9.04 -2.88
C ALA A 94 6.12 10.35 -3.65
N THR A 95 7.06 11.23 -3.30
CA THR A 95 7.28 12.51 -4.00
C THR A 95 7.71 12.29 -5.46
N LYS A 96 8.60 11.32 -5.71
CA LYS A 96 9.01 10.94 -7.07
C LYS A 96 7.83 10.41 -7.89
N LEU A 97 7.06 9.45 -7.36
CA LEU A 97 5.92 8.85 -8.07
C LEU A 97 4.85 9.89 -8.41
N VAL A 98 4.53 10.77 -7.45
CA VAL A 98 3.62 11.90 -7.70
C VAL A 98 4.18 12.82 -8.79
N ALA A 99 5.46 13.20 -8.73
CA ALA A 99 6.06 14.09 -9.73
C ALA A 99 6.00 13.50 -11.15
N LEU A 100 6.24 12.18 -11.30
CA LEU A 100 6.20 11.48 -12.58
C LEU A 100 4.79 11.31 -13.16
N THR A 101 3.74 11.53 -12.37
CA THR A 101 2.34 11.29 -12.76
C THR A 101 1.46 12.55 -12.74
N ARG A 102 2.01 13.72 -12.39
CA ARG A 102 1.29 15.01 -12.47
C ARG A 102 0.66 15.20 -13.86
N ASN A 103 -0.57 15.70 -13.87
CA ASN A 103 -1.32 16.06 -15.08
C ASN A 103 -1.59 14.86 -16.03
N GLN A 104 -1.48 13.63 -15.54
CA GLN A 104 -1.91 12.43 -16.24
C GLN A 104 -3.23 11.95 -15.64
N THR A 105 -4.06 11.31 -16.47
CA THR A 105 -5.28 10.62 -16.00
C THR A 105 -5.01 9.20 -15.53
N SER A 106 -3.81 8.68 -15.80
CA SER A 106 -3.34 7.33 -15.47
C SER A 106 -1.80 7.33 -15.37
N PRO A 107 -1.17 6.54 -14.48
CA PRO A 107 -1.78 5.56 -13.59
C PRO A 107 -2.37 6.18 -12.32
N ARG A 108 -3.31 5.45 -11.70
CA ARG A 108 -3.71 5.67 -10.31
C ARG A 108 -2.59 5.18 -9.38
N LEU A 109 -2.29 5.96 -8.34
CA LEU A 109 -1.28 5.61 -7.34
C LEU A 109 -1.94 5.03 -6.07
N VAL A 110 -1.47 3.89 -5.60
CA VAL A 110 -1.89 3.28 -4.34
C VAL A 110 -0.69 3.21 -3.41
N PHE A 111 -0.81 3.74 -2.20
CA PHE A 111 0.25 3.71 -1.20
C PHE A 111 -0.14 2.84 -0.01
N ILE A 112 0.68 1.85 0.31
CA ILE A 112 0.57 1.12 1.59
C ILE A 112 1.26 1.96 2.67
N LEU A 113 0.45 2.64 3.48
CA LEU A 113 0.92 3.56 4.52
C LEU A 113 1.15 2.82 5.85
N GLY A 114 1.47 3.59 6.89
CA GLY A 114 1.60 3.10 8.27
C GLY A 114 0.41 3.44 9.16
N ALA A 115 0.21 2.63 10.21
CA ALA A 115 -0.81 2.84 11.23
C ALA A 115 -0.55 4.08 12.12
N GLY A 116 0.71 4.53 12.23
CA GLY A 116 1.09 5.65 13.11
C GLY A 116 0.37 6.98 12.80
N SER A 117 -0.17 7.13 11.59
CA SER A 117 -0.95 8.30 11.18
C SER A 117 -2.46 8.22 11.51
N LEU A 118 -2.92 7.12 12.10
CA LEU A 118 -4.30 6.98 12.57
C LEU A 118 -4.46 7.65 13.93
N THR A 119 -5.65 8.15 14.23
CA THR A 119 -5.99 8.70 15.55
C THR A 119 -6.48 7.61 16.49
N THR A 120 -6.13 7.68 17.77
CA THR A 120 -6.53 6.76 18.83
C THR A 120 -6.75 7.50 20.14
N GLY A 121 -7.31 6.80 21.14
CA GLY A 121 -7.62 7.35 22.46
C GLY A 121 -8.79 8.35 22.48
N ASP A 122 -9.23 8.70 23.68
CA ASP A 122 -10.35 9.64 23.90
C ASP A 122 -10.01 11.08 23.45
N ASP A 123 -8.73 11.43 23.45
CA ASP A 123 -8.19 12.72 22.99
C ASP A 123 -7.84 12.72 21.49
N ALA A 124 -8.09 11.62 20.78
CA ALA A 124 -7.89 11.47 19.33
C ALA A 124 -6.48 11.83 18.85
N HIS A 125 -5.45 11.52 19.65
CA HIS A 125 -4.07 11.76 19.27
C HIS A 125 -3.59 10.76 18.20
N LEU A 126 -2.51 11.09 17.47
CA LEU A 126 -1.94 10.19 16.47
C LEU A 126 -1.24 8.99 17.13
N PHE A 127 -1.50 7.79 16.64
CA PHE A 127 -0.95 6.53 17.16
C PHE A 127 0.59 6.48 17.14
N VAL A 128 1.24 7.25 16.28
CA VAL A 128 2.72 7.39 16.33
C VAL A 128 3.21 7.89 17.69
N LYS A 129 2.41 8.67 18.42
CA LYS A 129 2.77 9.13 19.78
C LYS A 129 2.81 7.98 20.78
N ASP A 130 1.89 7.02 20.67
CA ASP A 130 1.92 5.80 21.49
C ASP A 130 3.17 4.98 21.16
N ILE A 131 3.48 4.82 19.87
CA ILE A 131 4.68 4.12 19.40
C ILE A 131 5.95 4.79 19.95
N GLU A 132 6.04 6.12 19.90
CA GLU A 132 7.16 6.92 20.41
C GLU A 132 7.31 6.85 21.94
N SER A 133 6.21 6.63 22.66
CA SER A 133 6.20 6.61 24.13
C SER A 133 6.84 5.35 24.72
N ASP A 134 6.91 4.25 23.96
CA ASP A 134 7.53 3.00 24.37
C ASP A 134 9.00 2.93 23.90
N PRO A 135 9.99 2.94 24.82
CA PRO A 135 11.40 2.85 24.48
C PRO A 135 11.77 1.58 23.69
N ALA A 136 10.99 0.50 23.80
CA ALA A 136 11.22 -0.72 23.02
C ALA A 136 11.07 -0.49 21.51
N ASN A 137 10.34 0.56 21.10
CA ASN A 137 10.10 0.89 19.69
C ASN A 137 11.16 1.80 19.08
N ALA A 138 12.07 2.36 19.88
CA ALA A 138 13.13 3.24 19.42
C ALA A 138 13.94 2.72 18.21
N PRO A 139 14.23 1.40 18.07
CA PRO A 139 14.94 0.89 16.90
C PRO A 139 14.20 1.02 15.57
N PHE A 140 12.88 1.20 15.57
CA PHE A 140 12.08 1.23 14.34
C PHE A 140 11.15 2.45 14.21
N VAL A 141 11.03 3.30 15.24
CA VAL A 141 10.11 4.46 15.27
C VAL A 141 10.26 5.44 14.10
N ALA A 142 11.45 5.49 13.49
CA ALA A 142 11.69 6.30 12.29
C ALA A 142 10.74 5.94 11.12
N ILE A 143 10.32 4.67 11.01
CA ILE A 143 9.43 4.20 9.94
C ILE A 143 8.03 4.84 10.05
N PRO A 144 7.26 4.65 11.14
CA PRO A 144 5.93 5.26 11.26
C PRO A 144 5.97 6.80 11.25
N GLN A 145 7.05 7.43 11.73
CA GLN A 145 7.26 8.88 11.59
C GLN A 145 7.34 9.32 10.13
N ASN A 146 8.13 8.62 9.31
CA ASN A 146 8.27 8.97 7.90
C ASN A 146 7.03 8.58 7.07
N GLN A 147 6.30 7.53 7.43
CA GLN A 147 5.01 7.24 6.78
C GLN A 147 3.90 8.24 7.16
N LEU A 148 3.96 8.84 8.35
CA LEU A 148 3.12 10.01 8.67
C LEU A 148 3.51 11.23 7.82
N ALA A 149 4.80 11.48 7.63
CA ALA A 149 5.29 12.55 6.74
C ALA A 149 4.89 12.30 5.28
N GLU A 150 4.93 11.04 4.81
CA GLU A 150 4.46 10.61 3.50
C GLU A 150 2.98 10.94 3.30
N LEU A 151 2.10 10.54 4.23
CA LEU A 151 0.68 10.89 4.17
C LEU A 151 0.47 12.42 4.21
N THR A 152 1.25 13.13 5.01
CA THR A 152 1.18 14.59 5.10
C THR A 152 1.52 15.24 3.75
N PHE A 153 2.55 14.74 3.06
CA PHE A 153 2.87 15.16 1.70
C PHE A 153 1.73 14.83 0.73
N LEU A 154 1.21 13.59 0.73
CA LEU A 154 0.13 13.16 -0.18
C LEU A 154 -1.12 14.03 -0.03
N LYS A 155 -1.47 14.45 1.20
CA LYS A 155 -2.60 15.38 1.46
C LYS A 155 -2.46 16.74 0.78
N THR A 156 -1.27 17.14 0.33
CA THR A 156 -1.04 18.37 -0.45
C THR A 156 -1.26 18.19 -1.96
N VAL A 157 -1.44 16.94 -2.42
CA VAL A 157 -1.50 16.56 -3.84
C VAL A 157 -2.95 16.49 -4.31
N THR A 158 -3.37 17.43 -5.16
CA THR A 158 -4.76 17.59 -5.63
C THR A 158 -4.99 17.31 -7.12
N ASN A 159 -3.93 17.01 -7.88
CA ASN A 159 -4.00 16.77 -9.34
C ASN A 159 -3.36 15.43 -9.77
N VAL A 160 -3.27 14.48 -8.85
CA VAL A 160 -2.91 13.08 -9.11
C VAL A 160 -3.96 12.23 -8.41
N ASP A 161 -4.45 11.17 -9.06
CA ASP A 161 -5.34 10.21 -8.42
C ASP A 161 -4.53 9.25 -7.54
N TRP A 162 -4.44 9.58 -6.25
CA TRP A 162 -3.78 8.73 -5.27
C TRP A 162 -4.78 8.24 -4.21
N VAL A 163 -4.54 7.06 -3.68
CA VAL A 163 -5.21 6.55 -2.49
C VAL A 163 -4.18 5.96 -1.53
N GLY A 164 -4.29 6.33 -0.26
CA GLY A 164 -3.49 5.75 0.82
C GLY A 164 -4.29 4.72 1.61
N ILE A 165 -3.69 3.59 1.92
CA ILE A 165 -4.32 2.54 2.73
C ILE A 165 -3.44 2.27 3.94
N SER A 166 -3.91 2.67 5.12
CA SER A 166 -3.25 2.35 6.38
C SER A 166 -3.70 0.98 6.88
N PRO A 167 -2.79 0.10 7.34
CA PRO A 167 -3.18 -1.08 8.09
C PRO A 167 -3.57 -0.71 9.53
N ALA A 168 -4.10 -1.69 10.25
CA ALA A 168 -4.20 -1.68 11.71
C ALA A 168 -2.82 -1.67 12.40
N ALA A 169 -2.79 -1.57 13.74
CA ALA A 169 -1.55 -1.45 14.51
C ALA A 169 -0.58 -2.63 14.29
N ASP A 170 -1.11 -3.85 14.29
CA ASP A 170 -0.36 -5.06 13.95
C ASP A 170 -0.63 -5.44 12.49
N PHE A 171 0.41 -5.37 11.64
CA PHE A 171 0.33 -5.79 10.25
C PHE A 171 1.28 -6.96 10.00
N HIS A 172 0.71 -8.14 9.74
CA HIS A 172 1.46 -9.38 9.63
C HIS A 172 1.03 -10.26 8.46
N ALA A 173 1.83 -11.27 8.16
CA ALA A 173 1.56 -12.21 7.09
C ALA A 173 0.39 -13.13 7.46
N GLY A 174 -0.58 -13.27 6.55
CA GLY A 174 -1.71 -14.17 6.76
C GLY A 174 -2.70 -14.15 5.60
N PRO A 175 -3.60 -15.15 5.52
CA PRO A 175 -4.65 -15.19 4.50
C PRO A 175 -5.64 -14.03 4.68
N ALA A 176 -6.36 -13.70 3.62
CA ALA A 176 -7.44 -12.73 3.69
C ALA A 176 -8.56 -13.22 4.62
N VAL A 177 -9.04 -12.33 5.47
CA VAL A 177 -10.24 -12.50 6.29
C VAL A 177 -11.20 -11.34 6.02
N PRO A 178 -12.48 -11.42 6.43
CA PRO A 178 -13.38 -10.28 6.31
C PRO A 178 -12.79 -9.01 6.94
N ALA A 179 -12.94 -7.87 6.26
CA ALA A 179 -12.34 -6.61 6.65
C ALA A 179 -13.35 -5.67 7.36
N ILE A 180 -12.83 -4.83 8.25
CA ILE A 180 -13.44 -3.59 8.72
C ILE A 180 -12.73 -2.45 8.00
N LEU A 181 -13.49 -1.52 7.43
CA LEU A 181 -12.96 -0.32 6.80
C LEU A 181 -13.31 0.91 7.63
N GLY A 182 -12.40 1.88 7.67
CA GLY A 182 -12.58 3.16 8.34
C GLY A 182 -11.81 4.25 7.61
N THR A 183 -11.82 5.47 8.15
CA THR A 183 -11.10 6.60 7.58
C THR A 183 -9.80 6.85 8.33
N ASP A 184 -9.87 7.55 9.45
CA ASP A 184 -8.70 8.08 10.15
C ASP A 184 -8.47 7.49 11.54
N GLN A 185 -9.40 6.71 12.07
CA GLN A 185 -9.29 6.13 13.41
C GLN A 185 -8.62 4.75 13.39
N LEU A 186 -7.82 4.45 14.41
CA LEU A 186 -7.26 3.14 14.61
C LEU A 186 -8.39 2.13 14.84
N LEU A 187 -8.47 1.12 13.98
CA LEU A 187 -9.53 0.12 14.04
C LEU A 187 -9.16 -1.02 14.99
N VAL A 188 -10.15 -1.47 15.76
CA VAL A 188 -10.08 -2.70 16.58
C VAL A 188 -11.25 -3.60 16.21
N ASN A 189 -11.02 -4.90 16.22
CA ASN A 189 -12.07 -5.89 16.00
C ASN A 189 -12.92 -6.11 17.25
N ALA A 190 -13.92 -7.01 17.17
CA ALA A 190 -14.81 -7.32 18.30
C ALA A 190 -14.08 -7.89 19.54
N ALA A 191 -12.85 -8.41 19.38
CA ALA A 191 -12.01 -8.89 20.47
C ALA A 191 -11.05 -7.80 21.02
N GLY A 192 -11.15 -6.55 20.54
CA GLY A 192 -10.26 -5.45 20.93
C GLY A 192 -8.88 -5.49 20.27
N VAL A 193 -8.69 -6.31 19.22
CA VAL A 193 -7.40 -6.48 18.54
C VAL A 193 -7.34 -5.59 17.30
N SER A 194 -6.29 -4.78 17.20
CA SER A 194 -5.98 -3.96 16.01
C SER A 194 -4.99 -4.71 15.13
N ALA A 195 -5.49 -5.58 14.25
CA ALA A 195 -4.66 -6.41 13.36
C ALA A 195 -5.13 -6.38 11.91
N THR A 196 -4.19 -6.51 10.98
CA THR A 196 -4.44 -6.67 9.53
C THR A 196 -3.56 -7.78 8.99
N ASN A 197 -4.16 -8.71 8.24
CA ASN A 197 -3.39 -9.71 7.50
C ASN A 197 -2.95 -9.13 6.15
N SER A 198 -1.78 -9.55 5.66
CA SER A 198 -1.32 -9.20 4.30
C SER A 198 -2.33 -9.58 3.20
N GLY A 199 -3.02 -10.71 3.34
CA GLY A 199 -4.11 -11.08 2.43
C GLY A 199 -5.34 -10.17 2.52
N THR A 200 -5.69 -9.69 3.71
CA THR A 200 -6.80 -8.73 3.91
C THR A 200 -6.46 -7.38 3.28
N MET A 201 -5.23 -6.90 3.47
CA MET A 201 -4.70 -5.72 2.77
C MET A 201 -4.73 -5.91 1.26
N ALA A 202 -4.27 -7.05 0.75
CA ALA A 202 -4.29 -7.35 -0.68
C ALA A 202 -5.71 -7.31 -1.25
N ALA A 203 -6.66 -8.03 -0.66
CA ALA A 203 -8.06 -8.00 -1.10
C ALA A 203 -8.63 -6.57 -1.09
N THR A 204 -8.29 -5.77 -0.08
CA THR A 204 -8.72 -4.37 0.04
C THR A 204 -8.14 -3.48 -1.05
N VAL A 205 -6.85 -3.63 -1.37
CA VAL A 205 -6.21 -2.93 -2.49
C VAL A 205 -6.92 -3.27 -3.80
N LEU A 206 -7.13 -4.56 -4.07
CA LEU A 206 -7.75 -5.01 -5.32
C LEU A 206 -9.20 -4.54 -5.45
N ASP A 207 -9.99 -4.60 -4.37
CA ASP A 207 -11.36 -4.09 -4.35
C ASP A 207 -11.40 -2.58 -4.63
N GLU A 208 -10.46 -1.81 -4.08
CA GLU A 208 -10.38 -0.36 -4.30
C GLU A 208 -9.94 -0.01 -5.72
N ILE A 209 -9.02 -0.74 -6.35
CA ILE A 209 -8.58 -0.41 -7.71
C ILE A 209 -9.59 -0.86 -8.78
N GLU A 210 -10.33 -1.95 -8.53
CA GLU A 210 -11.38 -2.43 -9.43
C GLU A 210 -12.64 -1.56 -9.36
N GLN A 211 -12.94 -1.02 -8.18
CA GLN A 211 -14.09 -0.15 -7.94
C GLN A 211 -13.68 1.04 -7.07
N PRO A 212 -12.97 2.03 -7.65
CA PRO A 212 -12.51 3.20 -6.92
C PRO A 212 -13.63 3.90 -6.16
N LYS A 213 -13.43 4.07 -4.85
CA LYS A 213 -14.33 4.81 -3.95
C LYS A 213 -13.63 5.98 -3.28
N HIS A 214 -12.31 5.91 -3.15
CA HIS A 214 -11.49 6.90 -2.48
C HIS A 214 -10.61 7.61 -3.51
N HIS A 215 -10.56 8.93 -3.46
CA HIS A 215 -9.70 9.73 -4.32
C HIS A 215 -9.01 10.77 -3.46
N GLN A 216 -7.70 10.92 -3.62
CA GLN A 216 -6.88 11.91 -2.92
C GLN A 216 -7.09 11.88 -1.39
N SER A 217 -7.22 10.66 -0.86
CA SER A 217 -7.59 10.41 0.52
C SER A 217 -6.92 9.16 1.06
N ARG A 218 -6.88 9.07 2.38
CA ARG A 218 -6.51 7.85 3.10
C ARG A 218 -7.77 7.18 3.64
N PHE A 219 -7.80 5.86 3.59
CA PHE A 219 -8.68 5.03 4.42
C PHE A 219 -7.86 3.96 5.14
N THR A 220 -8.48 3.24 6.06
CA THR A 220 -7.83 2.22 6.88
C THR A 220 -8.58 0.90 6.84
N VAL A 221 -7.85 -0.19 7.04
CA VAL A 221 -8.37 -1.55 7.07
C VAL A 221 -7.89 -2.30 8.31
N ALA A 222 -8.77 -3.09 8.90
CA ALA A 222 -8.45 -4.10 9.90
C ALA A 222 -9.18 -5.42 9.61
N ASN A 223 -8.71 -6.50 10.21
CA ASN A 223 -9.44 -7.76 10.27
C ASN A 223 -10.73 -7.59 11.10
N LYS A 224 -11.81 -8.24 10.69
CA LYS A 224 -13.10 -8.25 11.41
C LYS A 224 -13.10 -9.16 12.64
#